data_AF-A0A973CMR2-F1
#
_entry.id   AF-A0A973CMR2-F1
#
_cell.length_a   1.000
_cell.length_b   1.000
_cell.length_c   1.000
_cell.angle_alpha   90.00
_cell.angle_beta   90.00
_cell.angle_gamma   90.00
#
_symmetry.space_group_name_H-M   'P 1'
#
loop_
_entity.id
_entity.type
_entity.pdbx_description
1 polymer ?
#
loop_
_entity_poly.entity_id
_entity_poly.type
_entity_poly.pdbx_seq_one_letter_code
_entity_poly.pdbx_strand_id
1 'polypeptide(L)' 'MIDLFDVNVYCGGTKLGDIDPVDPQELADECQRVNINNSLIRIGPKDLDSDWKFSLKKLYGICETYPNFVPCPLVLPN' A
#
# COMPACT_ATOMS: atom_id res chain seq x y z
N MET A 1 -24.65 5.45 -8.12
CA MET A 1 -23.55 5.28 -7.15
C MET A 1 -22.27 5.38 -7.95
N ILE A 2 -21.27 6.14 -7.51
CA ILE A 2 -20.01 6.31 -8.24
C ILE A 2 -18.98 5.40 -7.57
N ASP A 3 -18.36 4.53 -8.35
CA ASP A 3 -17.27 3.69 -7.88
C ASP A 3 -15.99 4.53 -7.75
N LEU A 4 -15.45 4.62 -6.54
CA LEU A 4 -14.22 5.38 -6.28
C LEU A 4 -13.00 4.47 -6.36
N PHE A 5 -11.95 5.01 -6.96
CA PHE A 5 -10.63 4.39 -7.03
C PHE A 5 -9.61 5.35 -6.40
N ASP A 6 -8.95 4.93 -5.32
CA ASP A 6 -7.88 5.73 -4.74
C ASP A 6 -6.58 5.51 -5.52
N VAL A 7 -6.04 6.58 -6.09
CA VAL A 7 -4.84 6.51 -6.94
C VAL A 7 -3.53 6.65 -6.15
N ASN A 8 -3.57 6.90 -4.84
CA ASN A 8 -2.35 7.11 -4.07
C ASN A 8 -2.50 6.79 -2.58
N VAL A 9 -2.25 5.52 -2.23
CA VAL A 9 -2.27 5.05 -0.84
C VAL A 9 -0.96 4.37 -0.48
N TYR A 10 -0.54 4.57 0.77
CA TYR A 10 0.62 3.90 1.33
C TYR A 10 0.14 2.91 2.39
N CYS A 11 0.67 1.68 2.34
CA CYS A 11 0.52 0.72 3.43
C CYS A 11 1.89 0.16 3.80
N GLY A 12 2.09 -0.07 5.09
CA GLY A 12 3.33 -0.62 5.60
C GLY A 12 4.52 0.34 5.55
N GLY A 13 4.86 0.88 6.71
CA GLY A 13 6.24 0.88 7.16
C GLY A 13 6.58 1.84 8.30
N THR A 14 7.88 2.06 8.54
CA THR A 14 8.41 2.66 9.76
C THR A 14 9.57 3.64 9.50
N LYS A 15 9.68 4.66 10.36
CA LYS A 15 10.92 5.37 10.72
C LYS A 15 10.96 5.54 12.24
N LEU A 16 12.16 5.60 12.82
CA LEU A 16 12.36 5.85 14.25
C LEU A 16 11.68 7.18 14.65
N GLY A 17 10.63 7.10 15.46
CA GLY A 17 10.02 8.25 16.13
C GLY A 17 8.55 8.57 15.82
N ASP A 18 7.86 7.83 14.93
CA ASP A 18 6.43 8.05 14.70
C ASP A 18 5.60 6.75 14.75
N ILE A 19 4.37 6.92 15.20
CA ILE A 19 3.56 5.97 15.98
C ILE A 19 2.45 5.42 15.08
N ASP A 20 2.51 4.11 14.87
CA ASP A 20 1.60 3.22 14.16
C ASP A 20 1.66 3.17 12.61
N PRO A 21 2.13 2.03 12.04
CA PRO A 21 1.95 1.75 10.63
C PRO A 21 0.46 1.66 10.33
N VAL A 22 -0.03 2.25 9.25
CA VAL A 22 -1.38 1.91 8.77
C VAL A 22 -1.33 0.45 8.35
N ASP A 23 -1.94 -0.39 9.19
CA ASP A 23 -2.03 -1.81 8.95
C ASP A 23 -2.83 -2.02 7.65
N PRO A 24 -2.40 -2.95 6.77
CA PRO A 24 -3.14 -3.23 5.54
C PRO A 24 -4.63 -3.54 5.78
N GLN A 25 -4.98 -4.13 6.93
CA GLN A 25 -6.36 -4.37 7.33
C GLN A 25 -7.09 -3.05 7.65
N GLU A 26 -6.49 -2.20 8.47
CA GLU A 26 -7.08 -0.90 8.84
C GLU A 26 -7.36 -0.06 7.59
N LEU A 27 -6.42 -0.06 6.64
CA LEU A 27 -6.62 0.60 5.36
C LEU A 27 -7.77 0.01 4.55
N ALA A 28 -7.87 -1.33 4.49
CA ALA A 28 -8.94 -2.00 3.76
C ALA A 28 -10.32 -1.69 4.36
N ASP A 29 -10.41 -1.68 5.69
CA ASP A 29 -11.62 -1.34 6.44
C ASP A 29 -12.05 0.10 6.16
N GLU A 30 -11.10 1.04 6.15
CA GLU A 30 -11.37 2.44 5.83
C GLU A 30 -11.81 2.63 4.37
N CYS A 31 -11.17 1.96 3.40
CA CYS A 31 -11.60 1.98 2.00
C CYS A 31 -13.05 1.51 1.86
N GLN A 32 -13.42 0.43 2.55
CA GLN A 32 -14.78 -0.07 2.57
C GLN A 32 -15.75 0.94 3.21
N ARG A 33 -15.37 1.56 4.33
CA ARG A 33 -16.19 2.55 5.05
C ARG A 33 -16.59 3.75 4.17
N VAL A 34 -15.71 4.18 3.27
CA VAL A 34 -15.96 5.32 2.37
C VAL A 34 -16.35 4.94 0.94
N ASN A 35 -16.64 3.67 0.68
CA ASN A 35 -17.00 3.13 -0.65
C ASN A 35 -15.91 3.36 -1.72
N ILE A 36 -14.64 3.19 -1.34
CA ILE A 36 -13.52 3.03 -2.28
C ILE A 36 -13.40 1.55 -2.62
N ASN A 37 -13.67 1.21 -3.87
CA ASN A 37 -13.70 -0.18 -4.33
C ASN A 37 -12.31 -0.72 -4.62
N ASN A 38 -11.39 0.15 -5.02
CA ASN A 38 -10.02 -0.23 -5.35
C ASN A 38 -9.04 0.87 -4.96
N SER A 39 -7.85 0.49 -4.53
CA SER A 39 -6.80 1.42 -4.12
C SER A 39 -5.46 1.03 -4.71
N LEU A 40 -4.76 1.99 -5.30
CA LEU A 40 -3.39 1.84 -5.77
C LEU A 40 -2.43 1.94 -4.59
N ILE A 41 -1.85 0.82 -4.21
CA ILE A 41 -0.99 0.69 -3.03
C ILE A 41 0.48 0.82 -3.40
N ARG A 42 1.19 1.61 -2.60
CA ARG A 42 2.63 1.87 -2.74
C ARG A 42 3.33 1.58 -1.43
N ILE A 43 4.59 1.18 -1.53
CA ILE A 43 5.51 1.24 -0.39
C ILE A 43 6.00 2.68 -0.27
N GLY A 44 5.90 3.23 0.94
CA GLY A 44 6.31 4.60 1.20
C GLY A 44 7.81 4.79 0.93
N PRO A 45 8.27 5.99 0.56
CA PRO A 45 9.70 6.28 0.40
C PRO A 45 10.53 6.02 1.67
N LYS A 46 9.88 6.05 2.85
CA LYS A 46 10.48 5.72 4.15
C LYS A 46 10.72 4.21 4.31
N ASP A 47 9.97 3.41 3.57
CA ASP A 47 9.83 1.95 3.69
C ASP A 47 10.46 1.22 2.50
N LEU A 48 11.04 2.01 1.61
CA LEU A 48 11.85 1.55 0.52
C LEU A 48 13.19 1.09 1.10
N ASP A 49 13.37 -0.22 1.17
CA ASP A 49 14.66 -0.79 1.56
C ASP A 49 15.68 -0.53 0.45
N SER A 50 16.96 -0.52 0.82
CA SER A 50 18.07 -0.69 -0.13
C SER A 50 17.85 -1.90 -1.06
N ASP A 51 17.20 -2.95 -0.55
CA ASP A 51 16.65 -4.06 -1.30
C ASP A 51 15.22 -3.76 -1.78
N TRP A 52 15.14 -2.99 -2.87
CA TRP A 52 13.87 -2.70 -3.53
C TRP A 52 13.09 -3.95 -3.95
N LYS A 53 13.77 -5.09 -4.20
CA LYS A 53 13.10 -6.36 -4.55
C LYS A 53 12.36 -6.93 -3.36
N PHE A 54 12.96 -6.84 -2.18
CA PHE A 54 12.30 -7.24 -0.93
C PHE A 54 11.07 -6.39 -0.64
N SER A 55 11.17 -5.06 -0.82
CA SER A 55 10.02 -4.16 -0.73
C SER A 55 8.94 -4.58 -1.74
N LEU A 56 9.26 -4.75 -3.03
CA LEU A 56 8.28 -5.22 -4.01
C LEU A 56 7.61 -6.54 -3.61
N LYS A 57 8.37 -7.51 -3.10
CA LYS A 57 7.79 -8.78 -2.63
C LYS A 57 6.76 -8.58 -1.51
N LYS A 58 7.01 -7.67 -0.56
CA LYS A 58 6.02 -7.31 0.47
C LYS A 58 4.77 -6.68 -0.13
N LEU A 59 4.93 -5.73 -1.05
CA LEU A 59 3.81 -5.07 -1.73
C LEU A 59 2.89 -6.09 -2.41
N TYR A 60 3.46 -7.02 -3.17
CA TYR A 60 2.68 -8.05 -3.85
C TYR A 60 2.00 -8.99 -2.85
N GLY A 61 2.67 -9.41 -1.77
CA GLY A 61 2.06 -10.25 -0.73
C GLY A 61 0.87 -9.59 -0.02
N ILE A 62 0.90 -8.26 0.15
CA ILE A 62 -0.24 -7.51 0.66
C ILE A 62 -1.40 -7.54 -0.35
N CYS A 63 -1.13 -7.26 -1.62
CA CYS A 63 -2.18 -7.26 -2.66
C CYS A 63 -2.77 -8.66 -2.93
N GLU A 64 -2.03 -9.74 -2.66
CA GLU A 64 -2.56 -11.11 -2.66
C GLU A 64 -3.57 -11.34 -1.53
N THR A 65 -3.41 -10.65 -0.40
CA THR A 65 -4.30 -10.77 0.78
C THR A 65 -5.55 -9.88 0.64
N TYR A 66 -5.43 -8.73 -0.01
CA TYR A 66 -6.48 -7.72 -0.14
C TYR A 66 -6.82 -7.49 -1.62
N PRO A 67 -7.85 -8.15 -2.19
CA PRO A 67 -8.13 -8.10 -3.62
C PRO A 67 -8.52 -6.72 -4.18
N ASN A 68 -8.94 -5.80 -3.31
CA ASN A 68 -9.21 -4.40 -3.64
C ASN A 68 -7.93 -3.56 -3.74
N PHE A 69 -6.77 -4.11 -3.40
CA PHE A 69 -5.49 -3.43 -3.51
C PHE A 69 -4.80 -3.76 -4.83
N VAL A 70 -4.48 -2.71 -5.58
CA VAL A 70 -3.74 -2.78 -6.84
C VAL A 70 -2.28 -2.40 -6.55
N PRO A 71 -1.30 -3.27 -6.85
CA PRO A 71 0.09 -2.95 -6.56
C PRO A 71 0.62 -1.86 -7.50
N CYS A 72 1.26 -0.84 -6.94
CA CYS A 72 2.06 0.14 -7.69
C CYS A 72 3.54 -0.05 -7.39
N PRO A 73 4.24 -0.87 -8.20
CA PRO A 73 5.65 -1.16 -7.98
C PRO A 73 6.53 0.07 -8.23
N LEU A 74 7.58 0.23 -7.44
CA LEU A 74 8.70 1.09 -7.81
C LEU A 74 9.59 0.34 -8.80
N VAL A 75 9.92 0.99 -9.91
CA VAL A 75 10.94 0.54 -10.85
C VAL A 75 12.05 1.59 -10.87
N LEU A 76 13.27 1.18 -10.56
CA LEU A 76 14.44 2.03 -10.70
C LEU A 76 14.87 2.04 -12.18
N PRO A 77 15.07 3.21 -12.81
CA PRO A 77 15.65 3.26 -14.15
C PRO A 77 17.07 2.70 -14.11
N ASN A 78 17.40 1.85 -15.09
CA ASN A 78 18.76 1.34 -15.32
C ASN A 78 19.67 2.44 -15.89
#